data_AF-A0A401K3M2-F1
#
_entry.id   AF-A0A401K3M2-F1
#
_cell.length_a   1.000
_cell.length_b   1.000
_cell.length_c   1.000
_cell.angle_alpha   90.00
_cell.angle_beta   90.00
_cell.angle_gamma   90.00
#
_symmetry.space_group_name_H-M   'P 1'
#
loop_
_entity.id
_entity.type
_entity.pdbx_description
1 polymer ?
#
loop_
_entity_poly.entity_id
_entity_poly.type
_entity_poly.pdbx_seq_one_letter_code
_entity_poly.pdbx_strand_id
1 'polypeptide(L)'
;MAMDRAVLGERWRQVFGHPAPAKCRAEFLRQALGWQMQADIHGGLSAVDRHHLLRGTSSAAPKLATGSHLIQVWQGETHQVTVLEEGYWYAGNR
;
A
#
# COMPACT_ATOMS: atom_id res chain seq x y z
N MET A 1 18.28 -6.47 23.19
CA MET A 1 18.33 -7.59 22.22
C MET A 1 17.14 -7.47 21.29
N ALA A 2 17.35 -7.39 19.98
CA ALA A 2 16.26 -7.34 19.02
C ALA A 2 15.56 -8.70 18.97
N MET A 3 14.22 -8.74 19.04
CA MET A 3 13.47 -9.99 18.91
C MET A 3 13.71 -10.60 17.52
N ASP A 4 14.00 -11.91 17.53
CA ASP A 4 14.12 -12.71 16.32
C ASP A 4 12.78 -12.81 15.58
N ARG A 5 12.83 -13.01 14.27
CA ARG A 5 11.65 -13.12 13.41
C ARG A 5 10.73 -14.26 13.84
N ALA A 6 11.25 -15.39 14.30
CA ALA A 6 10.43 -16.51 14.76
C ALA A 6 9.57 -16.11 15.98
N VAL A 7 10.18 -15.39 16.93
CA VAL A 7 9.50 -14.87 18.13
C VAL A 7 8.43 -13.85 17.75
N LEU A 8 8.75 -12.94 16.83
CA LEU A 8 7.78 -11.98 16.31
C LEU A 8 6.59 -12.66 15.61
N GLY A 9 6.85 -13.77 14.89
CA GLY A 9 5.81 -14.55 14.24
C GLY A 9 4.86 -15.24 15.22
N GLU A 10 5.37 -15.73 16.36
CA GLU A 10 4.53 -16.28 17.42
C GLU A 10 3.69 -15.19 18.08
N ARG A 11 4.30 -14.05 18.45
CA ARG A 11 3.55 -12.91 18.99
C ARG A 11 2.49 -12.40 18.03
N TRP A 12 2.79 -12.36 16.74
CA TRP A 12 1.82 -11.98 15.72
C TRP A 12 0.58 -12.89 15.75
N ARG A 13 0.76 -14.22 15.83
CA ARG A 13 -0.38 -15.15 15.94
C ARG A 13 -1.23 -14.87 17.17
N GLN A 14 -0.60 -14.57 18.29
CA GLN A 14 -1.31 -14.28 19.55
C GLN A 14 -2.12 -12.98 19.46
N VAL A 15 -1.55 -11.95 18.84
CA VAL A 15 -2.15 -10.61 18.74
C VAL A 15 -3.23 -10.54 17.66
N PHE A 16 -2.96 -11.10 16.48
CA PHE A 16 -3.83 -10.94 15.30
C PHE A 16 -4.66 -12.20 14.96
N GLY A 17 -4.45 -13.32 15.64
CA GLY A 17 -5.21 -14.55 15.43
C GLY A 17 -4.90 -15.32 14.14
N HIS A 18 -3.86 -14.91 13.39
CA HIS A 18 -3.45 -15.54 12.13
C HIS A 18 -1.92 -15.52 11.98
N PRO A 19 -1.30 -16.34 11.11
CA PRO A 19 0.15 -16.32 10.93
C PRO A 19 0.66 -14.99 10.36
N ALA A 20 1.87 -14.61 10.78
CA ALA A 20 2.59 -13.48 10.20
C ALA A 20 2.89 -13.72 8.71
N PRO A 21 2.88 -12.67 7.87
CA PRO A 21 3.23 -12.82 6.46
C PRO A 21 4.66 -13.35 6.28
N ALA A 22 4.80 -14.43 5.50
CA ALA A 22 6.06 -15.17 5.39
C ALA A 22 7.24 -14.30 4.91
N LYS A 23 6.99 -13.41 3.95
CA LYS A 23 8.03 -12.60 3.28
C LYS A 23 8.27 -11.23 3.93
N CYS A 24 7.56 -10.89 5.00
CA CYS A 24 7.79 -9.62 5.70
C CYS A 24 9.08 -9.66 6.50
N ARG A 25 9.82 -8.55 6.46
CA ARG A 25 11.02 -8.33 7.28
C ARG A 25 10.64 -8.25 8.76
N ALA A 26 11.56 -8.66 9.64
CA ALA A 26 11.34 -8.63 11.08
C ALA A 26 11.02 -7.21 11.60
N GLU A 27 11.58 -6.18 10.98
CA GLU A 27 11.30 -4.78 11.33
C GLU A 27 9.82 -4.43 11.14
N PHE A 28 9.22 -4.81 10.01
CA PHE A 28 7.80 -4.60 9.76
C PHE A 28 6.94 -5.28 10.83
N LEU A 29 7.24 -6.54 11.17
CA LEU A 29 6.50 -7.27 12.21
C LEU A 29 6.59 -6.55 13.56
N ARG A 30 7.77 -6.03 13.90
CA ARG A 30 7.99 -5.28 15.14
C ARG A 30 7.20 -3.99 15.18
N GLN A 31 7.18 -3.24 14.07
CA GLN A 31 6.43 -1.99 13.96
C GLN A 31 4.93 -2.23 14.06
N ALA A 32 4.40 -3.24 13.37
CA ALA A 32 2.99 -3.58 13.44
C ALA A 32 2.56 -4.02 14.85
N LEU A 33 3.35 -4.88 15.51
CA LEU A 33 3.10 -5.29 16.88
C LEU A 33 3.18 -4.12 17.86
N GLY A 34 4.18 -3.23 17.69
CA GLY A 34 4.33 -2.03 18.51
C GLY A 34 3.15 -1.08 18.34
N TRP A 35 2.67 -0.89 17.11
CA TRP A 35 1.48 -0.10 16.82
C TRP A 35 0.24 -0.71 17.49
N GLN A 36 0.03 -2.02 17.42
CA GLN A 36 -1.12 -2.66 18.06
C GLN A 36 -1.10 -2.46 19.58
N MET A 37 0.06 -2.61 20.21
CA MET A 37 0.21 -2.33 21.65
C MET A 37 -0.15 -0.88 21.99
N GLN A 38 0.24 0.08 21.14
CA GLN A 38 -0.13 1.48 21.33
C GLN A 38 -1.63 1.71 21.12
N ALA A 39 -2.22 1.08 20.10
CA ALA A 39 -3.65 1.18 19.80
C ALA A 39 -4.52 0.63 20.93
N ASP A 40 -4.09 -0.44 21.60
CA ASP A 40 -4.80 -1.04 22.74
C ASP A 40 -4.84 -0.08 23.95
N ILE A 41 -3.82 0.78 24.11
CA ILE A 41 -3.72 1.74 25.23
C ILE A 41 -4.36 3.08 24.89
N HIS A 42 -4.07 3.61 23.70
CA HIS A 42 -4.40 4.99 23.32
C HIS A 42 -5.66 5.10 22.47
N GLY A 43 -6.26 3.97 22.08
CA GLY A 43 -7.32 3.92 21.08
C GLY A 43 -6.72 3.90 19.67
N GLY A 44 -7.05 2.87 18.90
CA GLY A 44 -6.59 2.69 17.52
C GLY A 44 -7.25 3.65 16.53
N LEU A 45 -7.48 3.18 15.31
CA LEU A 45 -8.15 3.97 14.28
C LEU A 45 -9.58 4.33 14.69
N SER A 46 -9.96 5.60 14.49
CA SER A 46 -11.34 6.04 14.68
C SER A 46 -12.27 5.35 13.67
N ALA A 47 -13.58 5.32 13.95
CA ALA A 47 -14.56 4.78 13.01
C ALA A 47 -14.52 5.51 11.66
N VAL A 48 -14.25 6.83 11.69
CA VAL A 48 -14.10 7.68 10.50
C VAL A 48 -12.86 7.28 9.72
N ASP A 49 -11.69 7.17 10.36
CA ASP A 49 -10.44 6.80 9.69
C ASP A 49 -10.52 5.40 9.09
N ARG A 50 -11.09 4.45 9.84
CA ARG A 50 -11.33 3.09 9.35
C ARG A 50 -12.23 3.10 8.12
N HIS A 51 -13.30 3.88 8.15
CA HIS A 51 -14.20 4.01 7.00
C HIS A 51 -13.50 4.63 5.79
N HIS A 52 -12.67 5.66 5.97
CA HIS A 52 -11.88 6.25 4.89
C HIS A 52 -10.89 5.26 4.26
N LEU A 53 -10.19 4.48 5.08
CA LEU A 53 -9.24 3.45 4.60
C LEU A 53 -9.96 2.33 3.83
N LEU A 54 -11.11 1.86 4.34
CA LEU A 54 -11.88 0.79 3.71
C LEU A 54 -12.56 1.22 2.41
N ARG A 55 -12.97 2.49 2.31
CA ARG A 55 -13.56 3.00 1.07
C ARG A 55 -12.57 2.95 -0.10
N GLY A 56 -11.27 2.85 0.19
CA GLY A 56 -10.20 3.10 -0.74
C GLY A 56 -10.27 4.55 -1.26
N THR A 57 -9.15 5.10 -1.70
CA THR A 57 -9.23 6.24 -2.61
C THR A 57 -9.70 5.70 -3.96
N SER A 58 -10.99 5.39 -4.11
CA SER A 58 -11.61 5.35 -5.43
C SER A 58 -11.68 6.80 -5.94
N SER A 59 -10.53 7.39 -6.20
CA SER A 59 -10.44 8.36 -7.27
C SER A 59 -10.76 7.52 -8.51
N ALA A 60 -12.02 7.58 -8.96
CA ALA A 60 -12.31 7.12 -10.30
C ALA A 60 -11.31 7.87 -11.19
N ALA A 61 -10.39 7.12 -11.81
CA ALA A 61 -9.41 7.73 -12.68
C ALA A 61 -10.18 8.62 -13.66
N PRO A 62 -9.77 9.89 -13.85
CA PRO A 62 -10.48 10.78 -14.75
C PRO A 62 -10.58 10.10 -16.12
N LYS A 63 -11.77 10.17 -16.75
CA LYS A 63 -11.91 9.71 -18.14
C LYS A 63 -10.99 10.58 -18.99
N LEU A 64 -9.96 9.97 -19.57
CA LEU A 64 -9.02 10.65 -20.42
C LEU A 64 -9.59 10.73 -21.84
N ALA A 65 -9.47 11.88 -22.47
CA ALA A 65 -9.86 12.03 -23.87
C ALA A 65 -8.79 11.37 -24.78
N THR A 66 -9.22 10.74 -25.87
CA THR A 66 -8.32 10.31 -26.96
C THR A 66 -7.43 11.48 -27.39
N GLY A 67 -6.12 11.22 -27.54
CA GLY A 67 -5.11 12.24 -27.84
C GLY A 67 -4.51 12.93 -26.61
N SER A 68 -5.02 12.67 -25.40
CA SER A 68 -4.38 13.18 -24.17
C SER A 68 -2.99 12.57 -23.98
N HIS A 69 -2.06 13.36 -23.44
CA HIS A 69 -0.74 12.88 -23.04
C HIS A 69 -0.64 12.84 -21.51
N LEU A 70 -0.34 11.66 -20.95
CA LEU A 70 0.07 11.53 -19.55
C LEU A 70 1.59 11.67 -19.51
N ILE A 71 2.08 12.62 -18.72
CA ILE A 71 3.51 12.90 -18.56
C ILE A 71 3.88 12.57 -17.11
N GLN A 72 4.80 11.64 -16.91
CA GLN A 72 5.33 11.28 -15.61
C GLN A 72 6.86 11.27 -15.64
N VAL A 73 7.48 11.87 -14.62
CA VAL A 73 8.93 11.74 -14.41
C VAL A 73 9.17 10.62 -13.39
N TRP A 74 9.92 9.61 -13.78
CA TRP A 74 10.26 8.48 -12.91
C TRP A 74 11.72 8.07 -13.14
N GLN A 75 12.47 7.89 -12.05
CA GLN A 75 13.94 7.66 -12.07
C GLN A 75 14.72 8.63 -12.97
N GLY A 76 14.24 9.87 -13.12
CA GLY A 76 14.88 10.89 -13.97
C GLY A 76 14.52 10.79 -15.45
N GLU A 77 13.69 9.84 -15.87
CA GLU A 77 13.19 9.72 -17.23
C GLU A 77 11.77 10.28 -17.34
N THR A 78 11.51 11.01 -18.44
CA THR A 78 10.15 11.49 -18.75
C THR A 78 9.42 10.45 -19.59
N HIS A 79 8.38 9.88 -19.01
CA HIS A 79 7.48 8.95 -19.65
C HIS A 79 6.27 9.72 -20.20
N GLN A 80 6.10 9.70 -21.52
CA GLN A 80 4.91 10.25 -22.18
C GLN A 80 4.06 9.10 -22.73
N VAL A 81 2.81 9.00 -22.23
CA VAL A 81 1.83 8.02 -22.68
C VAL A 81 0.73 8.75 -23.44
N THR A 82 0.42 8.33 -24.66
CA THR A 82 -0.67 8.89 -25.46
C THR A 82 -1.91 8.02 -25.32
N VAL A 83 -3.05 8.63 -25.03
CA VAL A 83 -4.34 7.92 -24.98
C VAL A 83 -4.85 7.71 -26.40
N LEU A 84 -5.12 6.46 -26.75
CA LEU A 84 -5.75 6.10 -28.02
C LEU A 84 -7.25 5.89 -27.80
N GLU A 85 -8.00 5.76 -28.90
CA GLU A 85 -9.42 5.36 -28.84
C GLU A 85 -9.60 4.02 -28.11
N GLU A 86 -8.63 3.13 -28.31
CA GLU A 86 -8.51 1.86 -27.62
C GLU A 86 -7.08 1.69 -27.11
N GLY A 87 -6.92 1.83 -25.79
CA GLY A 87 -5.66 1.61 -25.10
C GLY A 87 -4.75 2.84 -25.06
N TYR A 88 -3.45 2.59 -25.06
CA TYR A 88 -2.42 3.61 -24.87
C TYR A 88 -1.26 3.38 -25.83
N TRP A 89 -0.50 4.41 -26.14
CA TRP A 89 0.76 4.30 -26.84
C TRP A 89 1.89 4.78 -25.94
N TYR A 90 2.92 3.96 -25.80
CA TYR A 90 4.06 4.24 -24.93
C TYR A 90 5.33 3.56 -25.47
N ALA A 91 6.43 4.32 -25.51
CA ALA A 91 7.77 3.82 -25.88
C ALA A 91 7.80 2.95 -27.17
N GLY A 92 7.05 3.37 -28.20
CA GLY A 92 7.00 2.68 -29.49
C GLY A 92 6.06 1.48 -29.57
N ASN A 93 5.28 1.22 -28.51
CA ASN A 93 4.33 0.11 -28.45
C ASN A 93 2.92 0.58 -28.08
N ARG A 94 1.93 -0.20 -28.50
CA ARG A 94 0.52 -0.07 -28.13
C ARG A 94 0.17 -1.00 -26.96
#